data_AF-E1GX12-F1
#
_entry.id   AF-E1GX12-F1
#
_cell.length_a   1.000
_cell.length_b   1.000
_cell.length_c   1.000
_cell.angle_alpha   90.00
_cell.angle_beta   90.00
_cell.angle_gamma   90.00
#
_symmetry.space_group_name_H-M   'P 1'
#
loop_
_entity.id
_entity.type
_entity.pdbx_description
1 polymer ?
#
loop_
_entity_poly.entity_id
_entity_poly.type
_entity_poly.pdbx_seq_one_letter_code
_entity_poly.pdbx_strand_id
1 'polypeptide(L)'
;MIKVTQSKRKSISILRVLKLIRRIISIAYKVHHQRSHSRKQYYNWCLVIMGTMLVGFNSCDEYEPKDNTIHVGYVLCEDHSCMRPEDYFRQSKQKGIGVVFAEQTKDHPLMAVMLEEINNAFCDSLGLSNGTSGSLTAFDGVANTRSMQNSYLTETKKGSPLAMQLFHFHGGGQSDYLPSVAEQRLLIASAKVLNPIIEQLGGTPIALDGDCWYWTSTEVADNNGKQAWLCSAANGGIIETPKTEKHKARAIIQINYGN
;
A
#
# COMPACT_ATOMS: atom_id res chain seq x y z
N MET A 1 104.79 -63.00 10.36
CA MET A 1 103.59 -63.07 11.23
C MET A 1 102.78 -61.77 11.21
N ILE A 2 102.50 -61.18 10.03
CA ILE A 2 101.73 -59.92 9.87
C ILE A 2 100.86 -60.04 8.61
N LYS A 3 99.94 -61.00 8.56
CA LYS A 3 98.93 -61.14 7.48
C LYS A 3 97.48 -61.15 8.00
N VAL A 4 97.28 -60.98 9.31
CA VAL A 4 95.96 -61.19 9.95
C VAL A 4 95.22 -59.88 10.23
N THR A 5 95.87 -58.71 10.17
CA THR A 5 95.28 -57.43 10.57
C THR A 5 94.60 -56.63 9.46
N GLN A 6 94.85 -56.90 8.17
CA GLN A 6 94.19 -56.15 7.07
C GLN A 6 92.82 -56.71 6.64
N SER A 7 92.54 -58.01 6.80
CA SER A 7 91.28 -58.63 6.37
C SER A 7 90.08 -58.23 7.24
N LYS A 8 90.28 -58.12 8.57
CA LYS A 8 89.20 -57.74 9.51
C LYS A 8 88.71 -56.29 9.37
N ARG A 9 89.56 -55.35 8.91
CA ARG A 9 89.15 -53.94 8.71
C ARG A 9 88.23 -53.73 7.50
N LYS A 10 88.40 -54.49 6.40
CA LYS A 10 87.53 -54.37 5.21
C LYS A 10 86.13 -54.93 5.46
N SER A 11 86.00 -56.07 6.15
CA SER A 11 84.71 -56.70 6.45
C SER A 11 83.80 -55.85 7.38
N ILE A 12 84.39 -55.17 8.37
CA ILE A 12 83.66 -54.25 9.26
C ILE A 12 83.12 -53.02 8.49
N SER A 13 83.80 -52.58 7.43
CA SER A 13 83.36 -51.45 6.60
C SER A 13 82.12 -51.79 5.76
N ILE A 14 82.07 -52.98 5.15
CA ILE A 14 80.96 -53.43 4.28
C ILE A 14 79.69 -53.64 5.11
N LEU A 15 79.81 -54.23 6.30
CA LEU A 15 78.68 -54.47 7.18
C LEU A 15 78.05 -53.16 7.71
N ARG A 16 78.86 -52.11 7.92
CA ARG A 16 78.38 -50.77 8.32
C ARG A 16 77.65 -50.07 7.17
N VAL A 17 78.14 -50.21 5.93
CA VAL A 17 77.49 -49.67 4.74
C VAL A 17 76.14 -50.36 4.47
N LEU A 18 76.07 -51.69 4.60
CA LEU A 18 74.82 -52.44 4.45
C LEU A 18 73.76 -52.06 5.51
N LYS A 19 74.18 -51.79 6.75
CA LYS A 19 73.28 -51.29 7.80
C LYS A 19 72.76 -49.88 7.52
N LEU A 20 73.59 -49.02 6.91
CA LEU A 20 73.18 -47.67 6.52
C LEU A 20 72.18 -47.69 5.36
N ILE A 21 72.43 -48.51 4.32
CA ILE A 21 71.52 -48.67 3.17
C ILE A 21 70.15 -49.19 3.63
N ARG A 22 70.11 -50.17 4.53
CA ARG A 22 68.84 -50.68 5.10
C ARG A 22 68.08 -49.61 5.90
N ARG A 23 68.79 -48.73 6.62
CA ARG A 23 68.15 -47.60 7.33
C ARG A 23 67.59 -46.55 6.37
N ILE A 24 68.29 -46.24 5.28
CA ILE A 24 67.82 -45.26 4.29
C ILE A 24 66.60 -45.80 3.55
N ILE A 25 66.60 -47.09 3.17
CA ILE A 25 65.45 -47.72 2.52
C ILE A 25 64.25 -47.77 3.47
N SER A 26 64.44 -48.09 4.76
CA SER A 26 63.32 -48.11 5.71
C SER A 26 62.74 -46.71 5.96
N ILE A 27 63.58 -45.66 6.00
CA ILE A 27 63.12 -44.27 6.11
C ILE A 27 62.40 -43.84 4.82
N ALA A 28 62.93 -44.15 3.64
CA ALA A 28 62.29 -43.84 2.36
C ALA A 28 60.92 -44.53 2.22
N TYR A 29 60.82 -45.80 2.64
CA TYR A 29 59.57 -46.54 2.66
C TYR A 29 58.56 -45.94 3.66
N LYS A 30 59.02 -45.50 4.84
CA LYS A 30 58.18 -44.84 5.85
C LYS A 30 57.69 -43.45 5.40
N VAL A 31 58.54 -42.68 4.73
CA VAL A 31 58.21 -41.35 4.16
C VAL A 31 57.24 -41.48 2.97
N HIS A 32 57.40 -42.52 2.13
CA HIS A 32 56.47 -42.78 1.04
C HIS A 32 55.11 -43.30 1.54
N HIS A 33 55.08 -44.12 2.60
CA HIS A 33 53.84 -44.61 3.19
C HIS A 33 53.09 -43.51 3.97
N GLN A 34 53.79 -42.57 4.62
CA GLN A 34 53.15 -41.42 5.28
C GLN A 34 52.59 -40.37 4.29
N ARG A 35 53.20 -40.20 3.11
CA ARG A 35 52.69 -39.28 2.08
C ARG A 35 51.37 -39.72 1.43
N SER A 36 51.11 -41.02 1.32
CA SER A 36 49.87 -41.57 0.75
C SER A 36 48.64 -41.29 1.64
N HIS A 37 48.79 -41.41 2.97
CA HIS A 37 47.70 -41.16 3.91
C HIS A 37 47.33 -39.67 4.03
N SER A 38 48.33 -38.76 4.02
CA SER A 38 48.07 -37.32 4.16
C SER A 38 47.36 -36.70 2.95
N ARG A 39 47.61 -37.18 1.73
CA ARG A 39 46.91 -36.71 0.52
C ARG A 39 45.44 -37.13 0.51
N LYS A 40 45.12 -38.33 1.00
CA LYS A 40 43.74 -38.82 1.13
C LYS A 40 42.96 -38.07 2.21
N GLN A 41 43.60 -37.76 3.34
CA GLN A 41 43.02 -36.90 4.37
C GLN A 41 42.82 -35.47 3.89
N TYR A 42 43.78 -34.89 3.15
CA TYR A 42 43.66 -33.55 2.59
C TYR A 42 42.52 -33.47 1.56
N TYR A 43 42.39 -34.46 0.67
CA TYR A 43 41.27 -34.52 -0.29
C TYR A 43 39.92 -34.71 0.41
N ASN A 44 39.84 -35.54 1.46
CA ASN A 44 38.62 -35.69 2.26
C ASN A 44 38.27 -34.42 3.03
N TRP A 45 39.25 -33.70 3.60
CA TRP A 45 39.01 -32.42 4.26
C TRP A 45 38.59 -31.33 3.26
N CYS A 46 39.22 -31.27 2.08
CA CYS A 46 38.79 -30.36 1.01
C CYS A 46 37.38 -30.69 0.50
N LEU A 47 37.01 -31.98 0.38
CA LEU A 47 35.65 -32.39 0.00
C LEU A 47 34.61 -32.06 1.08
N VAL A 48 34.98 -32.17 2.37
CA VAL A 48 34.12 -31.76 3.49
C VAL A 48 33.93 -30.24 3.53
N ILE A 49 35.00 -29.45 3.30
CA ILE A 49 34.94 -27.98 3.27
C ILE A 49 34.18 -27.46 2.04
N MET A 50 34.36 -28.11 0.88
CA MET A 50 33.64 -27.78 -0.36
C MET A 50 32.17 -28.23 -0.28
N GLY A 51 31.89 -29.32 0.42
CA GLY A 51 30.54 -29.79 0.73
C GLY A 51 29.80 -28.89 1.70
N THR A 52 30.45 -28.32 2.72
CA THR A 52 29.82 -27.39 3.67
C THR A 52 29.57 -26.00 3.09
N MET A 53 30.36 -25.54 2.10
CA MET A 53 30.07 -24.29 1.37
C MET A 53 28.83 -24.37 0.47
N LEU A 54 28.44 -25.57 0.01
CA LEU A 54 27.26 -25.74 -0.85
C LEU A 54 25.91 -25.77 -0.09
N VAL A 55 25.93 -25.82 1.25
CA VAL A 55 24.70 -25.87 2.09
C VAL A 55 24.35 -24.50 2.70
N GLY A 56 25.11 -23.45 2.40
CA GLY A 56 25.07 -22.18 3.11
C GLY A 56 24.34 -21.01 2.44
N PHE A 57 23.73 -21.18 1.27
CA PHE A 57 22.95 -20.11 0.61
C PHE A 57 21.52 -20.57 0.34
N ASN A 58 20.78 -20.91 1.39
CA ASN A 58 19.36 -20.61 1.35
C ASN A 58 19.25 -19.13 1.72
N SER A 59 19.27 -18.25 0.71
CA SER A 59 18.60 -16.96 0.85
C SER A 59 17.13 -17.32 0.99
N CYS A 60 16.69 -17.53 2.23
CA CYS A 60 15.30 -17.28 2.55
C CYS A 60 15.17 -15.77 2.40
N ASP A 61 14.86 -15.33 1.17
CA ASP A 61 14.18 -14.06 0.99
C ASP A 61 13.03 -14.09 1.99
N GLU A 62 13.14 -13.26 3.01
CA GLU A 62 12.08 -13.07 3.98
C GLU A 62 10.86 -12.69 3.15
N TYR A 63 9.86 -13.58 3.12
CA TYR A 63 8.59 -13.28 2.53
C TYR A 63 7.97 -12.18 3.38
N GLU A 64 8.25 -10.93 3.03
CA GLU A 64 7.41 -9.82 3.47
C GLU A 64 6.04 -10.10 2.86
N PRO A 65 5.01 -10.35 3.70
CA PRO A 65 3.66 -10.46 3.20
C PRO A 65 3.39 -9.17 2.43
N LYS A 66 3.07 -9.31 1.15
CA LYS A 66 2.72 -8.15 0.34
C LYS A 66 1.53 -7.49 1.01
N ASP A 67 1.74 -6.30 1.55
CA ASP A 67 0.67 -5.51 2.13
C ASP A 67 -0.30 -5.16 1.00
N ASN A 68 -1.40 -5.89 0.96
CA ASN A 68 -2.48 -5.67 0.00
C ASN A 68 -3.51 -4.67 0.56
N THR A 69 -3.23 -4.08 1.72
CA THR A 69 -4.06 -3.03 2.30
C THR A 69 -4.01 -1.80 1.40
N ILE A 70 -5.19 -1.20 1.21
CA ILE A 70 -5.33 0.00 0.42
C ILE A 70 -5.16 1.19 1.36
N HIS A 71 -4.25 2.08 1.01
CA HIS A 71 -3.90 3.24 1.83
C HIS A 71 -4.45 4.55 1.26
N VAL A 72 -4.53 5.55 2.13
CA VAL A 72 -4.78 6.94 1.73
C VAL A 72 -3.79 7.35 0.62
N GLY A 73 -4.32 7.95 -0.44
CA GLY A 73 -3.55 8.36 -1.62
C GLY A 73 -3.56 7.35 -2.77
N TYR A 74 -4.08 6.13 -2.59
CA TYR A 74 -4.22 5.21 -3.72
C TYR A 74 -5.21 5.77 -4.76
N VAL A 75 -4.89 5.57 -6.04
CA VAL A 75 -5.73 5.98 -7.16
C VAL A 75 -6.85 4.97 -7.34
N LEU A 76 -8.10 5.44 -7.32
CA LEU A 76 -9.27 4.65 -7.71
C LEU A 76 -9.38 4.64 -9.23
N CYS A 77 -9.33 3.45 -9.82
CA CYS A 77 -9.51 3.23 -11.26
C CYS A 77 -10.98 3.01 -11.63
N GLU A 78 -11.31 3.17 -12.91
CA GLU A 78 -12.67 3.00 -13.46
C GLU A 78 -13.25 1.58 -13.28
N ASP A 79 -12.39 0.58 -13.09
CA ASP A 79 -12.77 -0.80 -12.77
C ASP A 79 -12.94 -1.07 -11.27
N HIS A 80 -12.90 -0.01 -10.45
CA HIS A 80 -12.95 -0.05 -8.97
C HIS A 80 -11.75 -0.72 -8.30
N SER A 81 -10.66 -0.94 -9.02
CA SER A 81 -9.38 -1.28 -8.40
C SER A 81 -8.72 -0.04 -7.78
N CYS A 82 -8.00 -0.23 -6.68
CA CYS A 82 -7.18 0.82 -6.08
C CYS A 82 -5.70 0.51 -6.33
N MET A 83 -4.99 1.47 -6.92
CA MET A 83 -3.57 1.32 -7.28
C MET A 83 -2.71 2.33 -6.52
N ARG A 84 -1.50 1.92 -6.15
CA ARG A 84 -0.49 2.87 -5.65
C ARG A 84 -0.21 3.93 -6.72
N PRO A 85 -0.02 5.21 -6.35
CA PRO A 85 0.30 6.26 -7.32
C PRO A 85 1.45 5.88 -8.26
N GLU A 86 2.54 5.30 -7.74
CA GLU A 86 3.69 4.95 -8.56
C GLU A 86 3.37 3.85 -9.57
N ASP A 87 2.52 2.88 -9.21
CA ASP A 87 2.08 1.83 -10.12
C ASP A 87 1.09 2.38 -11.16
N TYR A 88 0.17 3.25 -10.73
CA TYR A 88 -0.82 3.88 -11.60
C TYR A 88 -0.17 4.77 -12.67
N PHE A 89 0.80 5.61 -12.30
CA PHE A 89 1.46 6.50 -13.27
C PHE A 89 2.47 5.79 -14.18
N ARG A 90 2.82 4.53 -13.89
CA ARG A 90 3.65 3.68 -14.78
C ARG A 90 2.84 2.88 -15.80
N GLN A 91 1.53 2.76 -15.59
CA GLN A 91 0.65 2.03 -16.50
C GLN A 91 -0.13 2.99 -17.41
N SER A 92 -0.73 2.46 -18.48
CA SER A 92 -1.50 3.24 -19.47
C SER A 92 -2.84 2.58 -19.87
N LYS A 93 -3.28 1.60 -19.07
CA LYS A 93 -4.44 0.74 -19.33
C LYS A 93 -5.70 1.20 -18.61
N GLN A 94 -5.55 1.63 -17.37
CA GLN A 94 -6.63 2.03 -16.47
C GLN A 94 -6.70 3.54 -16.37
N LYS A 95 -7.92 4.09 -16.34
CA LYS A 95 -8.20 5.49 -16.05
C LYS A 95 -8.52 5.68 -14.57
N GLY A 96 -7.82 6.60 -13.92
CA GLY A 96 -8.09 7.05 -12.56
C GLY A 96 -9.31 7.99 -12.55
N ILE A 97 -10.23 7.73 -11.62
CA ILE A 97 -11.49 8.46 -11.44
C ILE A 97 -11.61 9.10 -10.05
N GLY A 98 -10.71 8.75 -9.13
CA GLY A 98 -10.69 9.31 -7.78
C GLY A 98 -9.44 8.93 -7.00
N VAL A 99 -9.37 9.35 -5.74
CA VAL A 99 -8.26 9.06 -4.83
C VAL A 99 -8.80 8.64 -3.46
N VAL A 100 -8.26 7.56 -2.90
CA VAL A 100 -8.62 7.05 -1.58
C VAL A 100 -8.24 8.09 -0.51
N PHE A 101 -9.19 8.49 0.33
CA PHE A 101 -8.94 9.43 1.43
C PHE A 101 -9.11 8.81 2.82
N ALA A 102 -9.72 7.62 2.89
CA ALA A 102 -9.97 6.90 4.13
C ALA A 102 -9.81 5.40 3.92
N GLU A 103 -8.99 4.77 4.77
CA GLU A 103 -8.81 3.31 4.83
C GLU A 103 -10.04 2.63 5.44
N GLN A 104 -10.25 1.35 5.16
CA GLN A 104 -11.34 0.61 5.80
C GLN A 104 -11.05 0.41 7.29
N THR A 105 -12.03 0.75 8.14
CA THR A 105 -11.97 0.51 9.58
C THR A 105 -13.22 -0.27 10.04
N LYS A 106 -13.36 -0.48 11.35
CA LYS A 106 -14.61 -1.02 11.92
C LYS A 106 -15.75 -0.01 11.88
N ASP A 107 -15.43 1.28 11.82
CA ASP A 107 -16.40 2.37 11.96
C ASP A 107 -16.90 2.90 10.61
N HIS A 108 -16.08 2.79 9.56
CA HIS A 108 -16.42 3.25 8.22
C HIS A 108 -15.74 2.41 7.13
N PRO A 109 -16.33 2.34 5.91
CA PRO A 109 -15.73 1.63 4.78
C PRO A 109 -14.50 2.36 4.22
N LEU A 110 -13.83 1.71 3.26
CA LEU A 110 -12.86 2.38 2.39
C LEU A 110 -13.59 3.45 1.58
N MET A 111 -13.05 4.66 1.50
CA MET A 111 -13.67 5.75 0.73
C MET A 111 -12.67 6.49 -0.16
N ALA A 112 -13.15 6.89 -1.32
CA ALA A 112 -12.41 7.67 -2.30
C ALA A 112 -13.18 8.93 -2.73
N VAL A 113 -12.44 9.99 -3.02
CA VAL A 113 -12.97 11.28 -3.48
C VAL A 113 -12.85 11.38 -4.99
N MET A 114 -13.89 11.90 -5.64
CA MET A 114 -13.90 12.09 -7.09
C MET A 114 -13.02 13.28 -7.51
N LEU A 115 -12.54 13.26 -8.76
CA LEU A 115 -11.60 14.26 -9.28
C LEU A 115 -12.22 15.64 -9.50
N GLU A 116 -13.51 15.69 -9.80
CA GLU A 116 -14.20 16.92 -10.16
C GLU A 116 -15.07 17.48 -9.02
N GLU A 117 -15.19 18.80 -9.02
CA GLU A 117 -16.12 19.51 -8.14
C GLU A 117 -17.45 19.76 -8.86
N ILE A 118 -18.52 19.82 -8.09
CA ILE A 118 -19.83 20.24 -8.56
C ILE A 118 -20.26 21.50 -7.82
N ASN A 119 -21.05 22.36 -8.47
CA ASN A 119 -21.56 23.57 -7.85
C ASN A 119 -23.07 23.64 -8.06
N ASN A 120 -23.84 23.51 -6.98
CA ASN A 120 -25.29 23.50 -7.05
C ASN A 120 -25.94 23.87 -5.72
N ALA A 121 -27.25 24.07 -5.75
CA ALA A 121 -28.05 24.26 -4.54
C ALA A 121 -28.32 22.90 -3.87
N PHE A 122 -28.24 22.87 -2.53
CA PHE A 122 -28.61 21.69 -1.75
C PHE A 122 -30.07 21.31 -1.99
N CYS A 123 -30.97 22.30 -1.99
CA CYS A 123 -32.39 22.13 -2.30
C CYS A 123 -32.95 23.40 -2.94
N ASP A 124 -33.72 23.27 -4.01
CA ASP A 124 -34.31 24.40 -4.75
C ASP A 124 -35.73 24.78 -4.28
N SER A 125 -36.11 24.27 -3.11
CA SER A 125 -37.39 24.52 -2.43
C SER A 125 -37.16 24.88 -0.97
N LEU A 126 -37.48 26.12 -0.63
CA LEU A 126 -37.45 26.58 0.76
C LEU A 126 -38.51 25.83 1.60
N GLY A 127 -38.11 25.31 2.75
CA GLY A 127 -38.99 24.58 3.66
C GLY A 127 -39.09 23.08 3.39
N LEU A 128 -38.51 22.59 2.28
CA LEU A 128 -38.46 21.16 2.00
C LEU A 128 -37.37 20.50 2.86
N SER A 129 -37.78 19.59 3.74
CA SER A 129 -36.87 18.66 4.39
C SER A 129 -36.50 17.56 3.40
N ASN A 130 -35.21 17.30 3.26
CA ASN A 130 -34.69 16.26 2.37
C ASN A 130 -34.56 14.91 3.09
N GLY A 131 -34.96 14.81 4.36
CA GLY A 131 -34.97 13.58 5.14
C GLY A 131 -33.58 13.02 5.46
N THR A 132 -32.58 13.89 5.49
CA THR A 132 -31.21 13.54 5.87
C THR A 132 -31.05 13.57 7.39
N SER A 133 -29.99 12.95 7.90
CA SER A 133 -29.66 13.06 9.31
C SER A 133 -29.18 14.48 9.66
N GLY A 134 -29.38 14.86 10.92
CA GLY A 134 -28.74 16.03 11.53
C GLY A 134 -27.44 15.69 12.28
N SER A 135 -26.90 14.49 12.08
CA SER A 135 -25.75 13.99 12.85
C SER A 135 -24.43 14.55 12.31
N LEU A 136 -23.64 15.15 13.19
CA LEU A 136 -22.33 15.71 12.82
C LEU A 136 -21.20 14.67 12.87
N THR A 137 -21.47 13.46 13.35
CA THR A 137 -20.48 12.41 13.61
C THR A 137 -20.78 11.07 12.94
N ALA A 138 -21.93 10.93 12.27
CA ALA A 138 -22.29 9.71 11.56
C ALA A 138 -21.67 9.69 10.16
N PHE A 139 -21.16 8.53 9.75
CA PHE A 139 -20.72 8.25 8.37
C PHE A 139 -21.93 7.80 7.54
N ASP A 140 -22.88 8.71 7.31
CA ASP A 140 -24.20 8.39 6.74
C ASP A 140 -24.48 9.10 5.41
N GLY A 141 -23.44 9.58 4.70
CA GLY A 141 -23.60 10.33 3.45
C GLY A 141 -24.34 9.55 2.36
N VAL A 142 -24.19 8.23 2.30
CA VAL A 142 -24.94 7.36 1.38
C VAL A 142 -26.44 7.42 1.66
N ALA A 143 -26.81 7.25 2.93
CA ALA A 143 -28.21 7.27 3.35
C ALA A 143 -28.82 8.65 3.14
N ASN A 144 -28.09 9.71 3.52
CA ASN A 144 -28.52 11.08 3.33
C ASN A 144 -28.70 11.43 1.86
N THR A 145 -27.74 11.11 1.00
CA THR A 145 -27.84 11.42 -0.44
C THR A 145 -29.02 10.70 -1.09
N ARG A 146 -29.30 9.45 -0.67
CA ARG A 146 -30.49 8.73 -1.12
C ARG A 146 -31.77 9.38 -0.63
N SER A 147 -31.82 9.87 0.61
CA SER A 147 -32.96 10.66 1.11
C SER A 147 -33.15 11.94 0.29
N MET A 148 -32.06 12.65 -0.03
CA MET A 148 -32.11 13.84 -0.90
C MET A 148 -32.69 13.53 -2.28
N GLN A 149 -32.29 12.43 -2.91
CA GLN A 149 -32.86 11.97 -4.18
C GLN A 149 -34.35 11.62 -4.04
N ASN A 150 -34.72 10.86 -3.00
CA ASN A 150 -36.10 10.44 -2.77
C ASN A 150 -37.04 11.58 -2.37
N SER A 151 -36.51 12.70 -1.86
CA SER A 151 -37.28 13.90 -1.54
C SER A 151 -37.74 14.69 -2.77
N TYR A 152 -37.35 14.27 -3.98
CA TYR A 152 -37.75 14.93 -5.22
C TYR A 152 -39.27 14.83 -5.45
N LEU A 153 -39.90 15.99 -5.58
CA LEU A 153 -41.31 16.16 -5.85
C LEU A 153 -41.55 16.24 -7.36
N THR A 154 -41.97 15.14 -7.96
CA THR A 154 -42.21 15.02 -9.41
C THR A 154 -43.23 16.03 -9.93
N GLU A 155 -44.29 16.32 -9.16
CA GLU A 155 -45.38 17.22 -9.57
C GLU A 155 -44.91 18.66 -9.76
N THR A 156 -44.02 19.13 -8.89
CA THR A 156 -43.51 20.51 -8.90
C THR A 156 -42.11 20.61 -9.53
N LYS A 157 -41.49 19.48 -9.84
CA LYS A 157 -40.09 19.36 -10.30
C LYS A 157 -39.11 20.03 -9.34
N LYS A 158 -39.32 19.80 -8.05
CA LYS A 158 -38.57 20.41 -6.94
C LYS A 158 -37.91 19.36 -6.07
N GLY A 159 -36.75 19.66 -5.48
CA GLY A 159 -36.04 18.70 -4.63
C GLY A 159 -34.60 19.13 -4.40
N SER A 160 -33.66 18.19 -4.50
CA SER A 160 -32.23 18.47 -4.44
C SER A 160 -31.60 18.40 -5.82
N PRO A 161 -31.37 19.55 -6.51
CA PRO A 161 -30.62 19.55 -7.77
C PRO A 161 -29.23 18.94 -7.61
N LEU A 162 -28.58 19.18 -6.45
CA LEU A 162 -27.29 18.61 -6.11
C LEU A 162 -27.32 17.07 -6.11
N ALA A 163 -28.28 16.45 -5.42
CA ALA A 163 -28.37 14.99 -5.35
C ALA A 163 -28.82 14.36 -6.68
N MET A 164 -29.66 15.06 -7.44
CA MET A 164 -30.05 14.63 -8.79
C MET A 164 -28.89 14.70 -9.78
N GLN A 165 -28.00 15.68 -9.65
CA GLN A 165 -26.77 15.73 -10.43
C GLN A 165 -25.88 14.51 -10.12
N LEU A 166 -25.67 14.19 -8.83
CA LEU A 166 -24.90 13.00 -8.41
C LEU A 166 -25.49 11.68 -8.91
N PHE A 167 -26.81 11.60 -9.06
CA PHE A 167 -27.50 10.41 -9.59
C PHE A 167 -27.10 10.06 -11.04
N HIS A 168 -26.65 11.06 -11.82
CA HIS A 168 -26.28 10.90 -13.22
C HIS A 168 -24.75 10.91 -13.45
N PHE A 169 -23.95 11.00 -12.39
CA PHE A 169 -22.52 11.32 -12.51
C PHE A 169 -21.62 10.13 -12.93
N HIS A 170 -22.06 8.88 -12.80
CA HIS A 170 -21.20 7.72 -13.04
C HIS A 170 -21.64 6.82 -14.21
N GLY A 171 -20.65 6.39 -15.00
CA GLY A 171 -20.83 5.36 -16.03
C GLY A 171 -21.14 4.00 -15.39
N GLY A 172 -22.05 3.23 -16.01
CA GLY A 172 -22.41 1.89 -15.53
C GLY A 172 -23.50 1.83 -14.44
N GLY A 173 -24.17 2.95 -14.11
CA GLY A 173 -25.33 2.96 -13.20
C GLY A 173 -24.98 2.87 -11.71
N GLN A 174 -23.72 3.11 -11.36
CA GLN A 174 -23.27 3.29 -9.97
C GLN A 174 -23.47 4.76 -9.57
N SER A 175 -23.71 5.03 -8.28
CA SER A 175 -23.92 6.40 -7.80
C SER A 175 -22.84 6.80 -6.80
N ASP A 176 -22.17 7.90 -7.10
CA ASP A 176 -21.43 8.64 -6.08
C ASP A 176 -22.42 9.28 -5.10
N TYR A 177 -21.91 9.68 -3.95
CA TYR A 177 -22.74 10.33 -2.95
C TYR A 177 -22.06 11.56 -2.35
N LEU A 178 -22.88 12.43 -1.76
CA LEU A 178 -22.41 13.63 -1.08
C LEU A 178 -21.99 13.26 0.35
N PRO A 179 -20.76 13.58 0.77
CA PRO A 179 -20.27 13.21 2.11
C PRO A 179 -21.11 13.86 3.19
N SER A 180 -21.36 13.14 4.28
CA SER A 180 -21.82 13.70 5.56
C SER A 180 -20.77 14.65 6.14
N VAL A 181 -21.12 15.41 7.19
CA VAL A 181 -20.15 16.24 7.91
C VAL A 181 -18.95 15.42 8.41
N ALA A 182 -19.16 14.19 8.90
CA ALA A 182 -18.09 13.34 9.40
C ALA A 182 -17.15 12.88 8.26
N GLU A 183 -17.72 12.42 7.14
CA GLU A 183 -16.94 11.99 5.97
C GLU A 183 -16.17 13.16 5.35
N GLN A 184 -16.79 14.34 5.25
CA GLN A 184 -16.13 15.54 4.73
C GLN A 184 -14.95 15.95 5.60
N ARG A 185 -15.08 15.89 6.93
CA ARG A 185 -13.95 16.15 7.85
C ARG A 185 -12.81 15.16 7.68
N LEU A 186 -13.13 13.88 7.45
CA LEU A 186 -12.12 12.85 7.19
C LEU A 186 -11.39 13.11 5.86
N LEU A 187 -12.12 13.49 4.81
CA LEU A 187 -11.53 13.91 3.53
C LEU A 187 -10.58 15.11 3.70
N ILE A 188 -11.00 16.12 4.46
CA ILE A 188 -10.22 17.34 4.70
C ILE A 188 -8.91 17.04 5.44
N ALA A 189 -8.94 16.10 6.39
CA ALA A 189 -7.73 15.67 7.12
C ALA A 189 -6.64 15.12 6.17
N SER A 190 -7.06 14.48 5.07
CA SER A 190 -6.16 13.89 4.07
C SER A 190 -5.85 14.84 2.90
N ALA A 191 -6.59 15.95 2.73
CA ALA A 191 -6.57 16.77 1.51
C ALA A 191 -5.17 17.24 1.06
N LYS A 192 -4.27 17.58 2.01
CA LYS A 192 -2.89 17.98 1.69
C LYS A 192 -2.09 16.89 0.98
N VAL A 193 -2.31 15.62 1.35
CA VAL A 193 -1.67 14.45 0.74
C VAL A 193 -2.31 14.16 -0.62
N LEU A 194 -3.62 14.36 -0.74
CA LEU A 194 -4.39 14.01 -1.93
C LEU A 194 -4.22 15.02 -3.08
N ASN A 195 -4.12 16.31 -2.76
CA ASN A 195 -4.12 17.38 -3.76
C ASN A 195 -3.09 17.19 -4.88
N PRO A 196 -1.81 16.85 -4.61
CA PRO A 196 -0.84 16.58 -5.67
C PRO A 196 -1.25 15.42 -6.59
N ILE A 197 -1.89 14.38 -6.05
CA ILE A 197 -2.34 13.20 -6.80
C ILE A 197 -3.55 13.59 -7.66
N ILE A 198 -4.52 14.31 -7.08
CA ILE A 198 -5.70 14.82 -7.79
C ILE A 198 -5.26 15.71 -8.97
N GLU A 199 -4.30 16.60 -8.76
CA GLU A 199 -3.76 17.47 -9.81
C GLU A 199 -3.08 16.67 -10.93
N GLN A 200 -2.26 15.67 -10.58
CA GLN A 200 -1.63 14.79 -11.57
C GLN A 200 -2.63 13.95 -12.36
N LEU A 201 -3.79 13.63 -11.77
CA LEU A 201 -4.90 12.96 -12.44
C LEU A 201 -5.75 13.91 -13.30
N GLY A 202 -5.41 15.21 -13.34
CA GLY A 202 -6.14 16.24 -14.09
C GLY A 202 -7.42 16.73 -13.41
N GLY A 203 -7.63 16.39 -12.13
CA GLY A 203 -8.75 16.86 -11.34
C GLY A 203 -8.52 18.23 -10.71
N THR A 204 -9.56 18.77 -10.08
CA THR A 204 -9.49 20.05 -9.34
C THR A 204 -8.97 19.79 -7.92
N PRO A 205 -7.87 20.39 -7.44
CA PRO A 205 -7.41 20.23 -6.06
C PRO A 205 -8.43 20.75 -5.03
N ILE A 206 -8.48 20.17 -3.83
CA ILE A 206 -9.34 20.63 -2.74
C ILE A 206 -8.78 21.95 -2.20
N ALA A 207 -9.58 23.02 -2.27
CA ALA A 207 -9.17 24.35 -1.80
C ALA A 207 -9.02 24.36 -0.27
N LEU A 208 -7.82 24.66 0.22
CA LEU A 208 -7.51 24.70 1.66
C LEU A 208 -7.63 26.10 2.26
N ASP A 209 -7.86 27.12 1.42
CA ASP A 209 -8.09 28.50 1.80
C ASP A 209 -9.06 29.18 0.81
N GLY A 210 -9.41 30.45 1.08
CA GLY A 210 -10.31 31.22 0.22
C GLY A 210 -11.71 30.61 0.14
N ASP A 211 -12.20 30.38 -1.08
CA ASP A 211 -13.44 29.65 -1.32
C ASP A 211 -13.21 28.14 -1.06
N CYS A 212 -13.23 27.75 0.21
CA CYS A 212 -12.95 26.39 0.68
C CYS A 212 -14.19 25.71 1.28
N TRP A 213 -15.40 26.22 1.01
CA TRP A 213 -16.63 25.71 1.62
C TRP A 213 -17.33 24.71 0.71
N TYR A 214 -17.60 23.53 1.25
CA TYR A 214 -18.27 22.44 0.53
C TYR A 214 -19.58 22.05 1.22
N TRP A 215 -20.62 21.82 0.42
CA TRP A 215 -21.83 21.16 0.87
C TRP A 215 -21.50 19.77 1.41
N THR A 216 -22.12 19.46 2.55
CA THR A 216 -22.25 18.11 3.07
C THR A 216 -23.69 17.65 2.85
N SER A 217 -23.96 16.35 3.02
CA SER A 217 -25.31 15.79 2.95
C SER A 217 -26.11 15.92 4.25
N THR A 218 -25.56 16.58 5.28
CA THR A 218 -26.18 16.70 6.61
C THR A 218 -27.00 17.99 6.72
N GLU A 219 -28.30 17.85 7.01
CA GLU A 219 -29.17 18.98 7.34
C GLU A 219 -28.91 19.54 8.75
N VAL A 220 -29.29 20.79 8.99
CA VAL A 220 -29.29 21.34 10.36
C VAL A 220 -30.45 20.71 11.13
N ALA A 221 -30.18 19.97 12.20
CA ALA A 221 -31.18 19.17 12.91
C ALA A 221 -32.43 19.99 13.31
N ASP A 222 -32.23 21.18 13.86
CA ASP A 222 -33.30 22.05 14.36
C ASP A 222 -33.92 22.95 13.28
N ASN A 223 -33.41 22.91 12.03
CA ASN A 223 -33.93 23.71 10.92
C ASN A 223 -33.80 23.01 9.56
N ASN A 224 -34.07 21.71 9.54
CA ASN A 224 -33.80 20.84 8.40
C ASN A 224 -34.53 21.29 7.12
N GLY A 225 -35.70 21.94 7.18
CA GLY A 225 -36.37 22.44 5.98
C GLY A 225 -35.69 23.62 5.28
N LYS A 226 -34.75 24.32 5.93
CA LYS A 226 -34.20 25.60 5.42
C LYS A 226 -32.69 25.60 5.28
N GLN A 227 -31.97 24.93 6.16
CA GLN A 227 -30.51 24.99 6.21
C GLN A 227 -29.88 23.59 6.19
N ALA A 228 -28.69 23.53 5.60
CA ALA A 228 -27.79 22.38 5.66
C ALA A 228 -26.38 22.88 6.01
N TRP A 229 -25.47 21.94 6.33
CA TRP A 229 -24.12 22.28 6.72
C TRP A 229 -23.19 22.42 5.51
N LEU A 230 -22.57 23.60 5.37
CA LEU A 230 -21.29 23.71 4.69
C LEU A 230 -20.18 23.30 5.66
N CYS A 231 -19.13 22.68 5.13
CA CYS A 231 -17.92 22.33 5.85
C CYS A 231 -16.70 22.93 5.15
N SER A 232 -15.87 23.64 5.91
CA SER A 232 -14.66 24.29 5.41
C SER A 232 -13.54 23.28 5.26
N ALA A 233 -12.96 23.19 4.07
CA ALA A 233 -11.78 22.40 3.81
C ALA A 233 -10.48 22.98 4.40
N ALA A 234 -10.51 24.18 4.98
CA ALA A 234 -9.37 24.72 5.72
C ALA A 234 -9.15 24.02 7.07
N ASN A 235 -10.22 23.66 7.77
CA ASN A 235 -10.13 23.20 9.16
C ASN A 235 -11.29 22.31 9.66
N GLY A 236 -12.26 21.94 8.80
CA GLY A 236 -13.42 21.14 9.19
C GLY A 236 -14.49 21.91 9.98
N GLY A 237 -14.39 23.23 10.06
CA GLY A 237 -15.41 24.11 10.61
C GLY A 237 -16.69 24.06 9.78
N ILE A 238 -17.84 24.21 10.42
CA ILE A 238 -19.15 24.12 9.76
C ILE A 238 -19.93 25.43 9.93
N ILE A 239 -20.77 25.75 8.94
CA ILE A 239 -21.68 26.89 9.00
C ILE A 239 -23.04 26.52 8.42
N GLU A 240 -24.10 26.91 9.12
CA GLU A 240 -25.47 26.72 8.68
C GLU A 240 -25.73 27.63 7.48
N THR A 241 -26.12 27.03 6.36
CA THR A 241 -26.28 27.77 5.10
C THR A 241 -27.65 27.49 4.50
N PRO A 242 -28.36 28.53 4.00
CA PRO A 242 -29.63 28.32 3.31
C PRO A 242 -29.47 27.36 2.13
N LYS A 243 -30.31 26.34 2.07
CA LYS A 243 -30.19 25.27 1.07
C LYS A 243 -30.34 25.72 -0.38
N THR A 244 -30.96 26.88 -0.58
CA THR A 244 -31.20 27.48 -1.90
C THR A 244 -29.94 28.11 -2.49
N GLU A 245 -28.92 28.38 -1.67
CA GLU A 245 -27.64 28.92 -2.14
C GLU A 245 -26.84 27.85 -2.89
N LYS A 246 -26.06 28.31 -3.87
CA LYS A 246 -25.17 27.44 -4.65
C LYS A 246 -23.78 27.45 -4.04
N HIS A 247 -23.28 26.27 -3.70
CA HIS A 247 -21.92 26.08 -3.23
C HIS A 247 -21.29 24.85 -3.86
N LYS A 248 -19.98 24.75 -3.68
CA LYS A 248 -19.20 23.61 -4.12
C LYS A 248 -19.64 22.37 -3.35
N ALA A 249 -19.52 21.22 -3.99
CA ALA A 249 -19.67 19.90 -3.42
C ALA A 249 -18.66 19.00 -4.10
N ARG A 250 -18.30 17.92 -3.43
CA ARG A 250 -17.41 16.93 -4.01
C ARG A 250 -17.93 15.54 -3.70
N ALA A 251 -18.16 14.78 -4.75
CA ALA A 251 -18.70 13.44 -4.62
C ALA A 251 -17.63 12.50 -4.05
N ILE A 252 -18.09 11.53 -3.27
CA ILE A 252 -17.27 10.43 -2.77
C ILE A 252 -17.95 9.10 -3.10
N ILE A 253 -17.16 8.03 -3.04
CA ILE A 253 -17.63 6.65 -3.17
C ILE A 253 -17.10 5.82 -2.00
N GLN A 254 -17.90 4.85 -1.58
CA GLN A 254 -17.50 3.81 -0.64
C GLN A 254 -17.20 2.54 -1.43
N ILE A 255 -16.13 1.84 -1.07
CA ILE A 255 -15.72 0.62 -1.73
C ILE A 255 -15.74 -0.50 -0.69
N ASN A 256 -16.52 -1.54 -0.97
CA ASN A 256 -16.64 -2.70 -0.11
C ASN A 256 -16.02 -3.90 -0.83
N TYR A 257 -14.74 -4.16 -0.59
CA TYR A 257 -14.13 -5.40 -1.04
C TYR A 257 -14.66 -6.56 -0.20
N GLY A 258 -14.97 -7.68 -0.86
CA GLY A 258 -15.26 -8.93 -0.14
C GLY A 258 -13.99 -9.40 0.55
N ASN A 259 -14.11 -9.69 1.85
CA ASN A 259 -13.07 -10.39 2.61
C ASN A 259 -12.94 -11.84 2.14
#